data_AF-A0A7V5N1A0-F1
#
_entry.id   AF-A0A7V5N1A0-F1
#
_cell.length_a   1.000
_cell.length_b   1.000
_cell.length_c   1.000
_cell.angle_alpha   90.00
_cell.angle_beta   90.00
_cell.angle_gamma   90.00
#
_symmetry.space_group_name_H-M   'P 1'
#
loop_
_entity.id
_entity.type
_entity.pdbx_description
1 polymer ?
#
loop_
_entity_poly.entity_id
_entity_poly.type
_entity_poly.pdbx_seq_one_letter_code
_entity_poly.pdbx_strand_id
1 'polypeptide(L)'
;HWGAVQGAASMGFYDVCKYHLKPGLNIASTDVWLINQKALDSLPADIREILLWSLEEQFWFRTNQYEYLEAITLAKVQKEKGVKVVVLPPEEQKKITEVAVKIWDEEAKKSPECGKAVEMLKDFLKSLGYL
;
A
#
# COMPACT_ATOMS: atom_id res chain seq x y z
N HIS A 1 -4.04 -0.32 -13.78
CA HIS A 1 -3.89 1.01 -13.16
C HIS A 1 -2.78 0.92 -12.10
N TRP A 2 -1.89 1.91 -12.01
CA TRP A 2 -0.68 1.83 -11.16
C TRP A 2 -0.94 1.90 -9.65
N GLY A 3 -2.09 2.43 -9.23
CA GLY A 3 -2.41 2.67 -7.82
C GLY A 3 -2.16 4.13 -7.44
N ALA A 4 -0.89 4.49 -7.20
CA ALA A 4 -0.51 5.82 -6.73
C ALA A 4 -0.54 6.89 -7.84
N VAL A 5 -1.07 8.07 -7.50
CA VAL A 5 -1.10 9.26 -8.36
C VAL A 5 0.31 9.81 -8.57
N GLN A 6 1.13 9.87 -7.51
CA GLN A 6 2.50 10.38 -7.59
C GLN A 6 3.33 9.58 -8.59
N GLY A 7 3.32 8.25 -8.46
CA GLY A 7 4.05 7.35 -9.37
C GLY A 7 3.52 7.41 -10.81
N ALA A 8 2.21 7.42 -11.00
CA ALA A 8 1.62 7.56 -12.34
C ALA A 8 1.99 8.89 -13.00
N ALA A 9 2.10 9.97 -12.22
CA ALA A 9 2.51 11.29 -12.72
C ALA A 9 4.01 11.33 -13.06
N SER A 10 4.88 10.82 -12.20
CA SER A 10 6.34 10.85 -12.42
C SER A 10 6.77 9.99 -13.61
N MET A 11 6.06 8.90 -13.89
CA MET A 11 6.30 8.03 -15.05
C MET A 11 5.62 8.52 -16.34
N GLY A 12 4.89 9.64 -16.29
CA GLY A 12 4.24 10.21 -17.48
C GLY A 12 2.99 9.45 -17.96
N PHE A 13 2.40 8.55 -17.17
CA PHE A 13 1.23 7.77 -17.59
C PHE A 13 0.02 8.65 -17.96
N TYR A 14 -0.09 9.82 -17.34
CA TYR A 14 -1.14 10.78 -17.65
C TYR A 14 -0.99 11.51 -18.98
N ASP A 15 0.14 11.35 -19.67
CA ASP A 15 0.31 11.92 -21.01
C ASP A 15 -0.44 11.10 -22.06
N VAL A 16 -0.61 9.80 -21.81
CA VAL A 16 -1.32 8.86 -22.70
C VAL A 16 -2.68 8.41 -22.18
N CYS A 17 -2.95 8.49 -20.87
CA CYS A 17 -4.23 8.09 -20.27
C CYS A 17 -4.75 9.14 -19.29
N LYS A 18 -5.92 9.72 -19.57
CA LYS A 18 -6.52 10.77 -18.72
C LYS A 18 -7.42 10.25 -17.61
N TYR A 19 -7.42 8.95 -17.32
CA TYR A 19 -8.30 8.35 -16.32
C TYR A 19 -7.50 7.71 -15.19
N HIS A 20 -7.78 8.13 -13.95
CA HIS A 20 -7.22 7.54 -12.75
C HIS A 20 -8.31 6.77 -12.00
N LEU A 21 -8.13 5.45 -11.84
CA LEU A 21 -9.08 4.58 -11.16
C LEU A 21 -8.90 4.66 -9.63
N LYS A 22 -10.02 4.65 -8.89
CA LYS A 22 -10.06 4.45 -7.44
C LYS A 22 -11.06 3.33 -7.08
N PRO A 23 -10.82 2.53 -6.02
CA PRO A 23 -9.58 2.48 -5.25
C PRO A 23 -8.41 1.98 -6.10
N GLY A 24 -7.19 2.20 -5.65
CA GLY A 24 -6.01 1.66 -6.31
C GLY A 24 -6.07 0.12 -6.28
N LEU A 25 -5.96 -0.51 -7.45
CA LEU A 25 -5.97 -1.99 -7.56
C LEU A 25 -4.61 -2.61 -7.29
N ASN A 26 -3.54 -1.85 -7.54
CA ASN A 26 -2.20 -2.21 -7.14
C ASN A 26 -1.79 -1.34 -5.96
N ILE A 27 -1.60 -1.96 -4.81
CA ILE A 27 -1.07 -1.31 -3.62
C ILE A 27 0.33 -1.89 -3.41
N ALA A 28 1.33 -1.24 -3.99
CA ALA A 28 2.74 -1.52 -3.71
C ALA A 28 3.22 -0.70 -2.51
N SER A 29 2.38 -0.58 -1.47
CA SER A 29 2.67 0.23 -0.30
C SER A 29 3.35 -0.62 0.76
N THR A 30 4.65 -0.78 0.64
CA THR A 30 5.48 -1.29 1.75
C THR A 30 6.86 -0.69 1.63
N ASP A 31 7.02 0.53 2.15
CA ASP A 31 8.34 0.98 2.58
C ASP A 31 8.69 0.12 3.80
N VAL A 32 9.60 -0.83 3.61
CA VAL A 32 10.06 -1.74 4.67
C VAL A 32 11.53 -1.51 4.96
N TRP A 33 11.87 -1.49 6.24
CA TRP A 33 13.25 -1.48 6.68
C TRP A 33 13.72 -2.92 6.87
N LEU A 34 14.69 -3.33 6.05
CA LEU A 34 15.37 -4.62 6.21
C LEU A 34 16.75 -4.38 6.82
N ILE A 35 16.95 -4.89 8.04
CA ILE A 35 18.18 -4.67 8.81
C ILE A 35 18.81 -6.03 9.12
N ASN A 36 20.14 -6.10 9.00
CA ASN A 36 20.87 -7.29 9.44
C ASN A 36 20.76 -7.45 10.96
N GLN A 37 20.18 -8.57 11.40
CA GLN A 37 19.94 -8.81 12.83
C GLN A 37 21.22 -8.75 13.67
N LYS A 38 22.34 -9.33 13.20
CA LYS A 38 23.61 -9.30 13.95
C LYS A 38 24.15 -7.88 14.12
N ALA A 39 24.02 -7.06 13.09
CA ALA A 39 24.40 -5.65 13.16
C ALA A 39 23.53 -4.89 14.17
N LEU A 40 22.20 -5.10 14.12
CA LEU A 40 21.27 -4.50 15.08
C LEU A 40 21.58 -4.92 16.53
N ASP A 41 21.86 -6.20 16.74
CA ASP A 41 22.19 -6.77 18.06
C ASP A 41 23.54 -6.27 18.60
N SER A 42 24.48 -5.95 17.71
CA SER A 42 25.81 -5.44 18.08
C SER A 42 25.82 -3.98 18.55
N LEU A 43 24.72 -3.25 18.34
CA LEU A 43 24.61 -1.87 18.81
C LEU A 43 24.47 -1.81 20.35
N PRO A 44 25.05 -0.79 21.00
CA PRO A 44 24.69 -0.44 22.38
C PRO A 44 23.17 -0.30 22.54
N ALA A 45 22.65 -0.67 23.72
CA ALA A 45 21.20 -0.78 23.93
C ALA A 45 20.45 0.55 23.68
N ASP A 46 21.03 1.66 24.13
CA ASP A 46 20.53 3.01 23.91
C ASP A 46 20.52 3.39 22.43
N ILE A 47 21.58 3.07 21.69
CA ILE A 47 21.66 3.32 20.24
C ILE A 47 20.66 2.46 19.45
N ARG A 48 20.49 1.19 19.84
CA ARG A 48 19.50 0.31 19.22
C ARG A 48 18.08 0.85 19.44
N GLU A 49 17.77 1.31 20.64
CA GLU A 49 16.48 1.91 20.97
C GLU A 49 16.21 3.18 20.17
N ILE A 50 17.20 4.11 20.11
CA ILE A 50 17.12 5.33 19.30
C ILE A 50 16.86 4.99 17.82
N LEU A 51 17.55 4.00 17.27
CA LEU A 51 17.35 3.58 15.88
C LEU A 51 15.92 3.08 15.67
N LEU A 52 15.43 2.16 16.51
CA LEU A 52 14.08 1.60 16.37
C LEU A 52 12.99 2.67 16.47
N TRP A 53 13.12 3.62 17.41
CA TRP A 53 12.20 4.76 17.51
C TRP A 53 12.27 5.69 16.30
N SER A 54 13.47 5.95 15.78
CA SER A 54 13.63 6.79 14.59
C SER A 54 12.96 6.17 13.36
N LEU A 55 13.03 4.84 13.21
CA LEU A 55 12.37 4.13 12.11
C LEU A 55 10.84 4.15 12.25
N GLU A 56 10.34 3.99 13.47
CA GLU A 56 8.91 4.09 13.79
C GLU A 56 8.39 5.52 13.50
N GLU A 57 9.09 6.55 13.99
CA GLU A 57 8.72 7.95 13.73
C GLU A 57 8.74 8.27 12.24
N GLN A 58 9.79 7.82 11.54
CA GLN A 58 9.93 8.02 10.11
C GLN A 58 8.76 7.38 9.34
N PHE A 59 8.30 6.20 9.73
CA PHE A 59 7.15 5.54 9.11
C PHE A 59 5.91 6.43 9.16
N TRP A 60 5.60 7.00 10.33
CA TRP A 60 4.45 7.89 10.49
C TRP A 60 4.61 9.20 9.72
N PHE A 61 5.78 9.84 9.79
CA PHE A 61 6.05 11.07 9.05
C PHE A 61 5.91 10.86 7.55
N ARG A 62 6.53 9.80 7.02
CA ARG A 62 6.53 9.47 5.60
C ARG A 62 5.16 9.03 5.09
N THR A 63 4.36 8.35 5.91
CA THR A 63 2.98 7.99 5.56
C THR A 63 2.12 9.24 5.38
N ASN A 64 2.16 10.16 6.35
CA ASN A 64 1.40 11.41 6.28
C ASN A 64 1.85 12.30 5.11
N GLN A 65 3.17 12.42 4.90
CA GLN A 65 3.72 13.16 3.78
C GLN A 65 3.21 12.60 2.44
N TYR A 66 3.15 11.28 2.30
CA TYR A 66 2.73 10.65 1.05
C TYR A 66 1.27 10.86 0.73
N GLU A 67 0.38 10.69 1.71
CA GLU A 67 -1.06 10.95 1.54
C GLU A 67 -1.32 12.41 1.14
N TYR A 68 -0.59 13.35 1.76
CA TYR A 68 -0.64 14.76 1.38
C TYR A 68 -0.18 14.97 -0.08
N LEU A 69 0.95 14.38 -0.48
CA LEU A 69 1.46 14.52 -1.84
C LEU A 69 0.61 13.80 -2.89
N GLU A 70 -0.08 12.70 -2.55
CA GLU A 70 -1.09 12.07 -3.41
C GLU A 70 -2.21 13.06 -3.73
N ALA A 71 -2.75 13.75 -2.72
CA ALA A 71 -3.81 14.75 -2.89
C ALA A 71 -3.35 15.95 -3.73
N ILE A 72 -2.17 16.51 -3.42
CA ILE A 72 -1.60 17.65 -4.17
C ILE A 72 -1.32 17.26 -5.62
N THR A 73 -0.72 16.09 -5.86
CA THR A 73 -0.40 15.64 -7.22
C THR A 73 -1.67 15.37 -8.00
N LEU A 74 -2.71 14.80 -7.39
CA LEU A 74 -4.00 14.60 -8.04
C LEU A 74 -4.59 15.93 -8.53
N ALA A 75 -4.67 16.92 -7.64
CA ALA A 75 -5.18 18.25 -8.00
C ALA A 75 -4.37 18.87 -9.16
N LYS A 76 -3.04 18.73 -9.12
CA LYS A 76 -2.15 19.20 -10.18
C LYS A 76 -2.45 18.53 -11.52
N VAL A 77 -2.50 17.20 -11.58
CA VAL A 77 -2.71 16.49 -12.86
C VAL A 77 -4.14 16.64 -13.39
N GLN A 78 -5.13 16.84 -12.52
CA GLN A 78 -6.47 17.21 -12.94
C GLN A 78 -6.48 18.58 -13.63
N LYS A 79 -5.81 19.58 -13.04
CA LYS A 79 -5.72 20.94 -13.58
C LYS A 79 -4.88 21.02 -14.86
N GLU A 80 -3.68 20.46 -14.85
CA GLU A 80 -2.70 20.66 -15.92
C GLU A 80 -2.85 19.65 -17.06
N LYS A 81 -3.24 18.41 -16.76
CA LYS A 81 -3.29 17.31 -17.73
C LYS A 81 -4.71 16.84 -18.05
N GLY A 82 -5.74 17.39 -17.40
CA GLY A 82 -7.14 17.03 -17.63
C GLY A 82 -7.51 15.63 -17.12
N VAL A 83 -6.79 15.13 -16.11
CA VAL A 83 -7.05 13.80 -15.53
C VAL A 83 -8.44 13.76 -14.87
N LYS A 84 -9.15 12.65 -15.02
CA LYS A 84 -10.45 12.38 -14.43
C LYS A 84 -10.35 11.17 -13.50
N VAL A 85 -10.96 11.26 -12.32
CA VAL A 85 -11.07 10.12 -11.41
C VAL A 85 -12.27 9.28 -11.82
N VAL A 86 -12.04 7.98 -11.97
CA VAL A 86 -13.08 6.97 -12.17
C VAL A 86 -13.12 6.13 -10.90
N VAL A 87 -14.31 6.00 -10.31
CA VAL A 87 -14.49 5.18 -9.12
C VAL A 87 -15.08 3.83 -9.54
N LEU A 88 -14.43 2.75 -9.14
CA LEU A 88 -14.89 1.40 -9.40
C LEU A 88 -16.18 1.16 -8.61
N PRO A 89 -17.27 0.68 -9.25
CA PRO A 89 -18.51 0.44 -8.55
C PRO A 89 -18.37 -0.58 -7.41
N PRO A 90 -19.14 -0.45 -6.31
CA PRO A 90 -19.08 -1.39 -5.20
C PRO A 90 -19.31 -2.85 -5.60
N GLU A 91 -20.20 -3.12 -6.55
CA GLU A 91 -20.46 -4.48 -7.04
C GLU A 91 -19.24 -5.10 -7.73
N GLU A 92 -18.45 -4.31 -8.46
CA GLU A 92 -17.22 -4.77 -9.10
C GLU A 92 -16.11 -4.98 -8.07
N GLN A 93 -16.01 -4.11 -7.06
CA GLN A 93 -15.10 -4.31 -5.92
C GLN A 93 -15.40 -5.63 -5.20
N LYS A 94 -16.68 -5.95 -4.97
CA LYS A 94 -17.09 -7.21 -4.35
C LYS A 94 -16.65 -8.43 -5.18
N LYS A 95 -16.86 -8.40 -6.50
CA LYS A 95 -16.41 -9.49 -7.40
C LYS A 95 -14.89 -9.68 -7.33
N ILE A 96 -14.12 -8.58 -7.28
CA ILE A 96 -12.66 -8.64 -7.12
C ILE A 96 -12.30 -9.30 -5.79
N THR A 97 -12.94 -8.90 -4.68
CA THR A 97 -12.71 -9.50 -3.35
C THR A 97 -13.02 -10.99 -3.34
N GLU A 98 -14.14 -11.42 -3.93
CA GLU A 98 -14.51 -12.85 -4.01
C GLU A 98 -13.46 -13.68 -4.77
N VAL A 99 -12.86 -13.13 -5.82
CA VAL A 99 -11.76 -13.77 -6.54
C VAL A 99 -10.48 -13.76 -5.71
N ALA A 100 -10.16 -12.63 -5.05
CA ALA A 100 -8.98 -12.48 -4.22
C ALA A 100 -8.97 -13.49 -3.06
N VAL A 101 -10.10 -13.73 -2.40
CA VAL A 101 -10.21 -14.71 -1.31
C VAL A 101 -9.79 -16.11 -1.76
N LYS A 102 -10.21 -16.53 -2.97
CA LYS A 102 -9.82 -17.84 -3.53
C LYS A 102 -8.32 -17.92 -3.78
N ILE A 103 -7.73 -16.85 -4.30
CA ILE A 103 -6.28 -16.77 -4.51
C ILE A 103 -5.55 -16.84 -3.17
N TRP A 104 -6.01 -16.10 -2.16
CA TRP A 104 -5.43 -16.14 -0.82
C TRP A 104 -5.53 -17.53 -0.18
N ASP A 105 -6.62 -18.27 -0.40
CA ASP A 105 -6.77 -19.64 0.06
C ASP A 105 -5.75 -20.59 -0.57
N GLU A 106 -5.39 -20.39 -1.84
CA GLU A 106 -4.31 -21.17 -2.47
C GLU A 106 -2.93 -20.74 -1.97
N GLU A 107 -2.69 -19.43 -1.78
CA GLU A 107 -1.44 -18.91 -1.21
C GLU A 107 -1.22 -19.42 0.22
N ALA A 108 -2.27 -19.50 1.03
CA ALA A 108 -2.24 -20.02 2.40
C ALA A 108 -1.70 -21.45 2.49
N LYS A 109 -1.85 -22.26 1.44
CA LYS A 109 -1.40 -23.66 1.41
C LYS A 109 0.11 -23.81 1.15
N LYS A 110 0.81 -22.75 0.77
CA LYS A 110 2.23 -22.82 0.39
C LYS A 110 3.15 -23.13 1.57
N SER A 111 2.82 -22.67 2.77
CA SER A 111 3.57 -22.92 4.01
C SER A 111 2.72 -22.58 5.24
N PRO A 112 3.07 -23.08 6.43
CA PRO A 112 2.45 -22.64 7.68
C PRO A 112 2.51 -21.11 7.89
N GLU A 113 3.60 -20.47 7.48
CA GLU A 113 3.79 -19.02 7.58
C GLU A 113 2.86 -18.26 6.63
N CYS A 114 2.69 -18.75 5.40
CA CYS A 114 1.72 -18.20 4.44
C CYS A 114 0.28 -18.34 4.96
N GLY A 115 -0.06 -19.51 5.53
CA GLY A 115 -1.36 -19.74 6.15
C GLY A 115 -1.66 -18.73 7.25
N LYS A 116 -0.71 -18.53 8.17
CA LYS A 116 -0.81 -17.53 9.25
C LYS A 116 -0.95 -16.10 8.72
N ALA A 117 -0.17 -15.72 7.71
CA ALA A 117 -0.24 -14.38 7.13
C ALA A 117 -1.61 -14.09 6.47
N VAL A 118 -2.16 -15.07 5.74
CA VAL A 118 -3.49 -14.96 5.12
C VAL A 118 -4.59 -14.90 6.17
N GLU A 119 -4.50 -15.68 7.25
CA GLU A 119 -5.44 -15.63 8.36
C GLU A 119 -5.46 -14.25 9.02
N MET A 120 -4.28 -13.69 9.34
CA MET A 120 -4.16 -12.34 9.89
C MET A 120 -4.79 -11.28 8.99
N LEU A 121 -4.57 -11.37 7.67
CA LEU A 121 -5.19 -10.47 6.69
C LEU A 121 -6.71 -10.59 6.72
N LYS A 122 -7.25 -11.82 6.69
CA LYS A 122 -8.71 -12.05 6.67
C LYS A 122 -9.36 -11.55 7.95
N ASP A 123 -8.74 -11.77 9.10
CA ASP A 123 -9.29 -11.32 10.38
C ASP A 123 -9.28 -9.79 10.50
N PHE A 124 -8.23 -9.14 10.00
CA PHE A 124 -8.22 -7.68 9.88
C PHE A 124 -9.37 -7.19 8.98
N LEU A 125 -9.54 -7.77 7.80
CA LEU A 125 -10.61 -7.38 6.87
C LEU A 125 -12.02 -7.63 7.45
N LYS A 126 -12.23 -8.73 8.19
CA LYS A 126 -13.50 -8.98 8.91
C LYS A 126 -13.76 -7.93 9.98
N SER A 127 -12.73 -7.53 10.74
CA SER A 127 -12.88 -6.50 11.78
C SER A 127 -13.32 -5.14 11.22
N LEU A 128 -13.01 -4.88 9.94
CA LEU A 128 -13.43 -3.70 9.18
C LEU A 128 -14.77 -3.89 8.44
N GLY A 129 -15.34 -5.10 8.44
CA GLY A 129 -16.56 -5.43 7.68
C GLY A 129 -16.35 -5.56 6.16
N TYR A 130 -15.11 -5.82 5.71
CA TYR A 130 -14.77 -6.01 4.30
C TYR A 130 -14.81 -7.48 3.84
N LEU A 131 -14.89 -8.42 4.79
CA LEU A 131 -15.18 -9.85 4.61
C LEU A 131 -16.21 -10.27 5.66
#